data_AF-A0A3L7WHQ8-F1
#
_entry.id   AF-A0A3L7WHQ8-F1
#
_cell.length_a   1.000
_cell.length_b   1.000
_cell.length_c   1.000
_cell.angle_alpha   90.00
_cell.angle_beta   90.00
_cell.angle_gamma   90.00
#
_symmetry.space_group_name_H-M   'P 1'
#
loop_
_entity.id
_entity.type
_entity.pdbx_description
1 polymer ?
#
loop_
_entity_poly.entity_id
_entity_poly.type
_entity_poly.pdbx_seq_one_letter_code
_entity_poly.pdbx_strand_id
1 'polypeptide(L)'
;MWNATRSPVLPSASALLCIAFAVILARQWADRRRPHQLIWSIGMVWYGLASGADAIGQAWGWSEAIYRTWYVAGAVMAAAWLGLGEVYLLRTTGYGEFAAAGIFLGSIPAVYRAGKLLQAGEQTGMEAAMALAFAGIGTSVVLGFVAWEWPEWSGHAALIALVAGSGYAAFQVLGAPVTYAEMLDPLTGVPQGAALPPEVRMLTPMLNIGGALMLFFGAFHSGWAYWRDGRNAERAVSNLFIALGALTPSITGSLNRWGLTTSFYLGEFLGVLFIFAGFLASREVITRRGRSLIASFATGRNPGHETKIASTETRSRR
;
A
#
# COMPACT_ATOMS: atom_id res chain seq x y z
N MET A 1 -33.41 -7.36 14.09
CA MET A 1 -32.31 -7.62 13.12
C MET A 1 -31.14 -6.75 13.53
N TRP A 2 -30.03 -7.36 13.94
CA TRP A 2 -28.80 -6.65 14.28
C TRP A 2 -28.25 -6.04 12.98
N ASN A 3 -28.34 -4.71 12.81
CA ASN A 3 -27.71 -4.01 11.69
C ASN A 3 -26.19 -4.08 11.88
N ALA A 4 -25.58 -5.18 11.43
CA ALA A 4 -24.13 -5.42 11.47
C ALA A 4 -23.30 -4.41 10.64
N THR A 5 -23.97 -3.46 9.97
CA THR A 5 -23.37 -2.49 9.04
C THR A 5 -22.95 -1.16 9.67
N ARG A 6 -23.40 -0.82 10.89
CA ARG A 6 -22.96 0.38 11.62
C ARG A 6 -22.25 -0.01 12.90
N SER A 7 -20.98 -0.37 12.80
CA SER A 7 -20.15 -0.70 13.95
C SER A 7 -18.79 -0.05 13.80
N PRO A 8 -18.46 0.97 14.61
CA PRO A 8 -17.17 1.63 14.56
C PRO A 8 -16.03 0.73 15.06
N VAL A 9 -16.32 -0.50 15.53
CA VAL A 9 -15.34 -1.40 16.15
C VAL A 9 -14.20 -1.78 15.21
N LEU A 10 -14.52 -2.27 14.00
CA LEU A 10 -13.49 -2.69 13.05
C LEU A 10 -12.66 -1.51 12.52
N PRO A 11 -13.27 -0.38 12.07
CA PRO A 11 -12.49 0.79 11.69
C PRO A 11 -11.65 1.37 12.83
N SER A 12 -12.16 1.37 14.07
CA SER A 12 -11.39 1.80 15.25
C SER A 12 -10.19 0.88 15.50
N ALA A 13 -10.37 -0.44 15.41
CA ALA A 13 -9.30 -1.40 15.55
C ALA A 13 -8.24 -1.24 14.46
N SER A 14 -8.65 -1.06 13.20
CA SER A 14 -7.76 -0.76 12.08
C SER A 14 -6.98 0.54 12.32
N ALA A 15 -7.66 1.62 12.74
CA ALA A 15 -7.03 2.90 13.00
C ALA A 15 -5.95 2.80 14.09
N LEU A 16 -6.29 2.18 15.23
CA LEU A 16 -5.34 1.97 16.33
C LEU A 16 -4.15 1.11 15.92
N LEU A 17 -4.39 0.03 15.17
CA LEU A 17 -3.35 -0.85 14.68
C LEU A 17 -2.41 -0.12 13.69
N CYS A 18 -2.97 0.64 12.75
CA CYS A 18 -2.21 1.47 11.81
C CYS A 18 -1.34 2.51 12.53
N ILE A 19 -1.89 3.23 13.52
CA ILE A 19 -1.12 4.23 14.28
C ILE A 19 -0.02 3.58 15.11
N ALA A 20 -0.31 2.47 15.80
CA ALA A 20 0.71 1.72 16.54
C ALA A 20 1.83 1.24 15.61
N PHE A 21 1.47 0.71 14.44
CA PHE A 21 2.44 0.26 13.45
C PHE A 21 3.26 1.41 12.86
N ALA A 22 2.63 2.55 12.56
CA ALA A 22 3.31 3.75 12.10
C ALA A 22 4.39 4.22 13.10
N VAL A 23 4.08 4.22 14.40
CA VAL A 23 5.05 4.57 15.46
C VAL A 23 6.22 3.58 15.50
N ILE A 24 5.96 2.28 15.34
CA ILE A 24 7.01 1.25 15.30
C ILE A 24 7.94 1.47 14.10
N LEU A 25 7.38 1.75 12.91
CA LEU A 25 8.14 2.04 11.69
C LEU A 25 8.94 3.34 11.81
N ALA A 26 8.35 4.40 12.39
CA ALA A 26 9.02 5.67 12.61
C ALA A 26 10.22 5.55 13.56
N ARG A 27 10.07 4.79 14.65
CA ARG A 27 11.18 4.49 15.57
C ARG A 27 12.28 3.70 14.87
N GLN A 28 11.90 2.69 14.09
CA GLN A 28 12.85 1.89 13.33
C GLN A 28 13.62 2.74 12.31
N TRP A 29 12.95 3.70 11.66
CA TRP A 29 13.57 4.67 10.79
C TRP A 29 14.51 5.62 11.55
N ALA A 30 14.11 6.12 12.73
CA ALA A 30 14.96 6.99 13.53
C ALA A 30 16.31 6.32 13.86
N ASP A 31 16.29 5.02 14.14
CA ASP A 31 17.46 4.19 14.43
C ASP A 31 18.29 3.84 13.19
N ARG A 32 17.65 3.45 12.07
CA ARG A 32 18.33 2.85 10.90
C ARG A 32 18.43 3.74 9.68
N ARG A 33 17.68 4.84 9.65
CA ARG A 33 17.58 5.82 8.57
C ARG A 33 17.32 5.22 7.18
N ARG A 34 16.52 4.14 7.11
CA ARG A 34 16.15 3.51 5.84
C ARG A 34 14.90 4.20 5.24
N PRO A 35 14.97 4.83 4.05
CA PRO A 35 13.87 5.66 3.53
C PRO A 35 12.51 4.96 3.45
N HIS A 36 12.47 3.69 3.03
CA HIS A 36 11.22 2.91 2.94
C HIS A 36 10.48 2.81 4.28
N GLN A 37 11.18 2.80 5.42
CA GLN A 37 10.55 2.72 6.74
C GLN A 37 9.78 4.00 7.08
N LEU A 38 10.33 5.16 6.72
CA LEU A 38 9.63 6.44 6.89
C LEU A 38 8.41 6.51 5.97
N ILE A 39 8.57 6.10 4.71
CA ILE A 39 7.49 6.14 3.72
C ILE A 39 6.34 5.21 4.12
N TRP A 40 6.63 3.98 4.55
CA TRP A 40 5.61 3.08 5.08
C TRP A 40 4.98 3.61 6.37
N SER A 41 5.74 4.27 7.25
CA SER A 41 5.18 4.93 8.43
C SER A 41 4.15 6.00 8.04
N ILE A 42 4.48 6.85 7.05
CA ILE A 42 3.55 7.85 6.51
C ILE A 42 2.31 7.17 5.89
N GLY A 43 2.50 6.11 5.10
CA GLY A 43 1.39 5.32 4.54
C GLY A 43 0.47 4.74 5.62
N MET A 44 1.03 4.25 6.72
CA MET A 44 0.27 3.76 7.88
C MET A 44 -0.47 4.88 8.62
N VAL A 45 0.08 6.09 8.70
CA VAL A 45 -0.65 7.26 9.21
C VAL A 45 -1.85 7.57 8.33
N TRP A 46 -1.68 7.60 7.00
CA TRP A 46 -2.81 7.83 6.08
C TRP A 46 -3.90 6.77 6.23
N TYR A 47 -3.52 5.51 6.31
CA TYR A 47 -4.49 4.44 6.55
C TYR A 47 -5.18 4.61 7.92
N GLY A 48 -4.42 4.91 8.97
CA GLY A 48 -4.98 5.15 10.30
C GLY A 48 -5.97 6.33 10.34
N LEU A 49 -5.67 7.42 9.65
CA LEU A 49 -6.56 8.58 9.51
C LEU A 49 -7.84 8.23 8.74
N ALA A 50 -7.74 7.43 7.68
CA ALA A 50 -8.89 6.97 6.92
C ALA A 50 -9.84 6.12 7.77
N SER A 51 -9.32 5.06 8.41
CA SER A 51 -10.12 4.19 9.27
C SER A 51 -10.63 4.92 10.52
N GLY A 52 -9.88 5.90 11.03
CA GLY A 52 -10.30 6.75 12.14
C GLY A 52 -11.46 7.68 11.76
N ALA A 53 -11.39 8.32 10.60
CA ALA A 53 -12.49 9.12 10.06
C ALA A 53 -13.76 8.28 9.85
N ASP A 54 -13.60 7.07 9.32
CA ASP A 54 -14.70 6.11 9.19
C ASP A 54 -15.32 5.74 10.54
N ALA A 55 -14.49 5.37 11.53
CA ALA A 55 -14.95 5.09 12.89
C ALA A 55 -15.73 6.25 13.50
N ILE A 56 -15.23 7.48 13.35
CA ILE A 56 -15.89 8.70 13.83
C ILE A 56 -17.23 8.89 13.10
N GLY A 57 -17.25 8.76 11.78
CA GLY A 57 -18.44 8.89 10.95
C GLY A 57 -19.54 7.87 11.31
N GLN A 58 -19.15 6.64 11.63
CA GLN A 58 -20.09 5.61 12.09
C GLN A 58 -20.58 5.83 13.51
N ALA A 59 -19.74 6.32 14.42
CA ALA A 59 -20.09 6.50 15.83
C ALA A 59 -20.93 7.77 16.07
N TRP A 60 -20.61 8.87 15.38
CA TRP A 60 -21.17 10.20 15.65
C TRP A 60 -21.84 10.86 14.44
N GLY A 61 -21.88 10.18 13.30
CA GLY A 61 -22.48 10.69 12.07
C GLY A 61 -21.45 11.34 11.14
N TRP A 62 -21.80 11.39 9.86
CA TRP A 62 -20.93 11.90 8.81
C TRP A 62 -21.09 13.41 8.65
N SER A 63 -19.95 14.09 8.64
CA SER A 63 -19.82 15.49 8.21
C SER A 63 -18.93 15.56 6.98
N GLU A 64 -18.99 16.68 6.26
CA GLU A 64 -18.11 16.92 5.12
C GLU A 64 -16.62 16.87 5.49
N ALA A 65 -16.23 17.37 6.67
CA ALA A 65 -14.84 17.29 7.12
C ALA A 65 -14.38 15.85 7.35
N ILE A 66 -15.22 15.01 7.98
CA ILE A 66 -14.94 13.59 8.19
C ILE A 66 -14.85 12.87 6.84
N TYR A 67 -15.80 13.13 5.95
CA TYR A 67 -15.84 12.53 4.62
C TYR A 67 -14.62 12.90 3.76
N ARG A 68 -14.22 14.18 3.74
CA ARG A 68 -13.02 14.63 3.03
C ARG A 68 -11.76 13.99 3.60
N THR A 69 -11.66 13.87 4.94
CA THR A 69 -10.54 13.22 5.61
C THR A 69 -10.44 11.75 5.21
N TRP A 70 -11.56 11.03 5.28
CA TRP A 70 -11.65 9.63 4.85
C TRP A 70 -11.23 9.47 3.38
N TYR A 71 -11.77 10.32 2.49
CA TYR A 71 -11.52 10.21 1.05
C TYR A 71 -10.05 10.48 0.70
N VAL A 72 -9.49 11.60 1.19
CA VAL A 72 -8.09 11.94 0.94
C VAL A 72 -7.18 10.88 1.54
N ALA A 73 -7.33 10.57 2.83
CA ALA A 73 -6.42 9.67 3.52
C ALA A 73 -6.48 8.24 2.98
N GLY A 74 -7.69 7.70 2.76
CA GLY A 74 -7.89 6.30 2.39
C GLY A 74 -7.86 6.09 0.89
N ALA A 75 -8.78 6.73 0.17
CA ALA A 75 -8.96 6.49 -1.26
C ALA A 75 -7.74 6.97 -2.07
N VAL A 76 -7.15 8.11 -1.68
CA VAL A 76 -6.07 8.75 -2.43
C VAL A 76 -4.68 8.39 -1.88
N MET A 77 -4.43 8.55 -0.57
CA MET A 77 -3.07 8.51 -0.03
C MET A 77 -2.57 7.11 0.37
N ALA A 78 -3.35 6.32 1.11
CA ALA A 78 -2.86 5.14 1.81
C ALA A 78 -2.12 4.14 0.88
N ALA A 79 -2.78 3.67 -0.18
CA ALA A 79 -2.19 2.68 -1.09
C ALA A 79 -0.96 3.22 -1.82
N ALA A 80 -1.00 4.48 -2.28
CA ALA A 80 0.07 5.10 -3.05
C ALA A 80 1.35 5.27 -2.21
N TRP A 81 1.22 5.74 -0.97
CA TRP A 81 2.36 5.89 -0.05
C TRP A 81 2.93 4.53 0.39
N LEU A 82 2.09 3.53 0.63
CA LEU A 82 2.57 2.18 0.96
C LEU A 82 3.32 1.55 -0.22
N GLY A 83 2.81 1.69 -1.45
CA GLY A 83 3.48 1.24 -2.67
C GLY A 83 4.81 1.94 -2.92
N LEU A 84 4.91 3.26 -2.67
CA LEU A 84 6.18 3.98 -2.79
C LEU A 84 7.28 3.40 -1.89
N GLY A 85 6.92 2.90 -0.70
CA GLY A 85 7.88 2.27 0.19
C GLY A 85 8.53 1.02 -0.43
N GLU A 86 7.80 0.24 -1.23
CA GLU A 86 8.37 -0.87 -2.00
C GLU A 86 9.33 -0.38 -3.10
N VAL A 87 9.05 0.74 -3.77
CA VAL A 87 9.98 1.33 -4.77
C VAL A 87 11.31 1.72 -4.12
N TYR A 88 11.27 2.25 -2.89
CA TYR A 88 12.49 2.52 -2.13
C TYR A 88 13.18 1.28 -1.57
N LEU A 89 12.44 0.19 -1.37
CA LEU A 89 12.99 -1.09 -0.92
C LEU A 89 13.69 -1.83 -2.08
N LEU A 90 13.02 -1.90 -3.23
CA LEU A 90 13.40 -2.66 -4.42
C LEU A 90 13.97 -1.72 -5.49
N ARG A 91 15.19 -1.24 -5.25
CA ARG A 91 15.90 -0.28 -6.11
C ARG A 91 16.54 -0.95 -7.32
N THR A 92 15.74 -1.64 -8.14
CA THR A 92 16.18 -2.28 -9.38
C THR A 92 15.48 -1.64 -10.59
N THR A 93 16.13 -1.66 -11.74
CA THR A 93 15.56 -1.17 -13.01
C THR A 93 14.19 -1.79 -13.28
N GLY A 94 14.11 -3.13 -13.24
CA GLY A 94 12.87 -3.84 -13.55
C GLY A 94 11.72 -3.52 -12.58
N TYR A 95 12.00 -3.26 -11.30
CA TYR A 95 10.94 -2.87 -10.37
C TYR A 95 10.53 -1.39 -10.55
N GLY A 96 11.46 -0.51 -10.90
CA GLY A 96 11.16 0.87 -11.29
C GLY A 96 10.30 0.96 -12.57
N GLU A 97 10.61 0.16 -13.58
CA GLU A 97 9.79 0.03 -14.80
C GLU A 97 8.40 -0.55 -14.48
N PHE A 98 8.35 -1.54 -13.59
CA PHE A 98 7.07 -2.07 -13.10
C PHE A 98 6.24 -1.00 -12.38
N ALA A 99 6.87 -0.17 -11.54
CA ALA A 99 6.20 0.96 -10.90
C ALA A 99 5.65 1.96 -11.94
N ALA A 100 6.43 2.28 -12.97
CA ALA A 100 5.98 3.11 -14.08
C ALA A 100 4.78 2.48 -14.83
N ALA A 101 4.82 1.17 -15.10
CA ALA A 101 3.71 0.44 -15.70
C ALA A 101 2.45 0.46 -14.80
N GLY A 102 2.61 0.38 -13.48
CA GLY A 102 1.52 0.53 -12.51
C GLY A 102 0.83 1.89 -12.60
N ILE A 103 1.59 2.98 -12.76
CA ILE A 103 1.05 4.33 -12.98
C ILE A 103 0.32 4.41 -14.33
N PHE A 104 0.87 3.81 -15.39
CA PHE A 104 0.19 3.73 -16.68
C PHE A 104 -1.14 3.00 -16.58
N LEU A 105 -1.18 1.83 -15.93
CA LEU A 105 -2.41 1.08 -15.71
C LEU A 105 -3.44 1.88 -14.90
N GLY A 106 -2.97 2.65 -13.90
CA GLY A 106 -3.79 3.59 -13.15
C GLY A 106 -4.44 4.69 -14.01
N SER A 107 -3.84 5.05 -15.14
CA SER A 107 -4.37 6.07 -16.07
C SER A 107 -5.48 5.54 -17.00
N ILE A 108 -5.58 4.22 -17.18
CA ILE A 108 -6.55 3.59 -18.11
C ILE A 108 -8.01 3.99 -17.83
N PRO A 109 -8.50 4.03 -16.56
CA PRO A 109 -9.85 4.49 -16.27
C PRO A 109 -10.14 5.92 -16.77
N ALA A 110 -9.16 6.81 -16.73
CA ALA A 110 -9.30 8.18 -17.23
C ALA A 110 -9.39 8.19 -18.77
N VAL A 111 -8.57 7.39 -19.45
CA VAL A 111 -8.64 7.20 -20.92
C VAL A 111 -10.01 6.67 -21.34
N TYR A 112 -10.49 5.63 -20.65
CA TYR A 112 -11.79 5.04 -20.93
C TYR A 112 -12.94 6.05 -20.74
N ARG A 113 -12.90 6.80 -19.64
CA ARG A 113 -13.89 7.86 -19.36
C ARG A 113 -13.87 8.96 -20.41
N ALA A 114 -12.69 9.43 -20.80
CA ALA A 114 -12.55 10.42 -21.87
C ALA A 114 -13.22 9.96 -23.17
N GLY A 115 -12.98 8.72 -23.59
CA GLY A 115 -13.61 8.14 -24.78
C GLY A 115 -15.14 8.06 -24.69
N LYS A 116 -15.69 7.73 -23.51
CA LYS A 116 -17.15 7.72 -23.27
C LYS A 116 -17.75 9.12 -23.36
N LEU A 117 -17.09 10.12 -22.79
CA LEU A 117 -17.58 11.50 -22.78
C LEU A 117 -17.47 12.15 -24.16
N LEU A 118 -16.44 11.81 -24.94
CA LEU A 118 -16.32 12.19 -26.34
C LEU A 118 -17.52 11.68 -27.17
N GLN A 119 -17.92 10.41 -26.96
CA GLN A 119 -19.09 9.83 -27.64
C GLN A 119 -20.40 10.50 -27.22
N ALA A 120 -20.50 10.94 -25.96
CA ALA A 120 -21.69 11.61 -25.43
C ALA A 120 -21.76 13.10 -25.78
N GLY A 121 -20.71 13.68 -26.38
CA GLY A 121 -20.63 15.12 -26.63
C GLY A 121 -20.43 15.97 -25.38
N GLU A 122 -19.99 15.37 -24.26
CA GLU A 122 -19.78 16.06 -22.98
C GLU A 122 -18.37 16.66 -22.91
N GLN A 123 -18.21 17.89 -23.40
CA GLN A 123 -16.89 18.52 -23.56
C GLN A 123 -16.12 18.72 -22.25
N THR A 124 -16.71 19.37 -21.24
CA THR A 124 -15.99 19.74 -20.00
C THR A 124 -15.45 18.52 -19.24
N GLY A 125 -16.27 17.47 -19.12
CA GLY A 125 -15.85 16.25 -18.44
C GLY A 125 -14.80 15.47 -19.24
N MET A 126 -14.93 15.47 -20.57
CA MET A 126 -13.95 14.84 -21.47
C MET A 126 -12.58 15.50 -21.33
N GLU A 127 -12.51 16.83 -21.34
CA GLU A 127 -11.25 17.59 -21.19
C GLU A 127 -10.56 17.26 -19.87
N ALA A 128 -11.30 17.23 -18.75
CA ALA A 128 -10.76 16.86 -17.45
C ALA A 128 -10.23 15.41 -17.43
N ALA A 129 -10.97 14.46 -18.01
CA ALA A 129 -10.55 13.06 -18.09
C ALA A 129 -9.31 12.88 -18.99
N MET A 130 -9.23 13.60 -20.11
CA MET A 130 -8.06 13.59 -21.00
C MET A 130 -6.83 14.18 -20.32
N ALA A 131 -6.97 15.30 -19.60
CA ALA A 131 -5.87 15.91 -18.87
C ALA A 131 -5.27 14.94 -17.83
N LEU A 132 -6.12 14.23 -17.08
CA LEU A 132 -5.67 13.20 -16.14
C LEU A 132 -5.00 12.01 -16.83
N ALA A 133 -5.56 11.56 -17.96
CA ALA A 133 -4.96 10.48 -18.75
C ALA A 133 -3.56 10.85 -19.24
N PHE A 134 -3.38 12.04 -19.84
CA PHE A 134 -2.07 12.51 -20.29
C PHE A 134 -1.10 12.73 -19.15
N ALA A 135 -1.56 13.26 -18.01
CA ALA A 135 -0.72 13.42 -16.82
C ALA A 135 -0.21 12.06 -16.30
N GLY A 136 -1.09 11.05 -16.22
CA GLY A 136 -0.72 9.70 -15.80
C GLY A 136 0.24 9.02 -16.78
N ILE A 137 -0.03 9.08 -18.09
CA ILE A 137 0.82 8.51 -19.13
C ILE A 137 2.18 9.21 -19.15
N GLY A 138 2.20 10.55 -19.13
CA GLY A 138 3.45 11.33 -19.10
C GLY A 138 4.28 11.03 -17.86
N THR A 139 3.64 10.93 -16.69
CA THR A 139 4.33 10.53 -15.44
C THR A 139 4.92 9.13 -15.57
N SER A 140 4.17 8.18 -16.13
CA SER A 140 4.66 6.82 -16.37
C SER A 140 5.89 6.80 -17.29
N VAL A 141 5.87 7.55 -18.40
CA VAL A 141 7.02 7.64 -19.32
C VAL A 141 8.25 8.20 -18.62
N VAL A 142 8.09 9.28 -17.84
CA VAL A 142 9.19 9.89 -17.08
C VAL A 142 9.74 8.91 -16.05
N LEU A 143 8.89 8.24 -15.28
CA LEU A 143 9.32 7.27 -14.28
C LEU A 143 10.01 6.06 -14.91
N GLY A 144 9.51 5.57 -16.06
CA GLY A 144 10.12 4.47 -16.80
C GLY A 144 11.50 4.85 -17.32
N PHE A 145 11.64 6.05 -17.89
CA PHE A 145 12.94 6.56 -18.33
C PHE A 145 13.93 6.70 -17.17
N VAL A 146 13.51 7.30 -16.05
CA VAL A 146 14.36 7.41 -14.85
C VAL A 146 14.73 6.02 -14.33
N ALA A 147 13.80 5.07 -14.30
CA ALA A 147 14.09 3.72 -13.85
C ALA A 147 15.10 2.99 -14.73
N TRP A 148 15.07 3.24 -16.04
CA TRP A 148 15.96 2.65 -17.03
C TRP A 148 17.36 3.26 -16.98
N GLU A 149 17.47 4.60 -17.03
CA GLU A 149 18.75 5.32 -17.08
C GLU A 149 19.39 5.51 -15.71
N TRP A 150 18.59 5.76 -14.68
CA TRP A 150 19.03 6.12 -13.32
C TRP A 150 18.29 5.32 -12.25
N PRO A 151 18.49 3.99 -12.17
CA PRO A 151 17.70 3.12 -11.30
C PRO A 151 17.73 3.54 -9.82
N GLU A 152 18.84 4.10 -9.35
CA GLU A 152 19.01 4.61 -7.99
C GLU A 152 18.14 5.83 -7.66
N TRP A 153 17.70 6.59 -8.67
CA TRP A 153 16.84 7.77 -8.54
C TRP A 153 15.35 7.44 -8.62
N SER A 154 14.97 6.22 -9.06
CA SER A 154 13.57 5.78 -9.22
C SER A 154 12.68 6.11 -8.02
N GLY A 155 13.15 5.84 -6.79
CA GLY A 155 12.38 6.14 -5.57
C GLY A 155 12.14 7.64 -5.36
N HIS A 156 13.12 8.49 -5.68
CA HIS A 156 13.00 9.93 -5.53
C HIS A 156 12.10 10.54 -6.60
N ALA A 157 12.21 10.07 -7.85
CA ALA A 157 11.30 10.48 -8.92
C ALA A 157 9.85 10.07 -8.61
N ALA A 158 9.64 8.84 -8.13
CA ALA A 158 8.33 8.38 -7.70
C ALA A 158 7.80 9.17 -6.48
N LEU A 159 8.67 9.55 -5.54
CA LEU A 159 8.30 10.42 -4.42
C LEU A 159 7.86 11.82 -4.90
N ILE A 160 8.60 12.44 -5.80
CA ILE A 160 8.25 13.77 -6.34
C ILE A 160 6.90 13.70 -7.06
N ALA A 161 6.72 12.70 -7.93
CA ALA A 161 5.46 12.48 -8.62
C ALA A 161 4.31 12.22 -7.64
N LEU A 162 4.53 11.40 -6.60
CA LEU A 162 3.52 11.12 -5.60
C LEU A 162 3.18 12.36 -4.79
N VAL A 163 4.15 13.14 -4.31
CA VAL A 163 3.89 14.36 -3.54
C VAL A 163 3.11 15.38 -4.37
N ALA A 164 3.48 15.57 -5.64
CA ALA A 164 2.74 16.45 -6.54
C ALA A 164 1.30 15.94 -6.79
N GLY A 165 1.13 14.65 -7.09
CA GLY A 165 -0.17 14.03 -7.29
C GLY A 165 -1.05 14.05 -6.03
N SER A 166 -0.45 13.80 -4.87
CA SER A 166 -1.10 13.87 -3.56
C SER A 166 -1.56 15.30 -3.25
N GLY A 167 -0.71 16.29 -3.48
CA GLY A 167 -1.05 17.70 -3.28
C GLY A 167 -2.18 18.16 -4.20
N TYR A 168 -2.09 17.81 -5.49
CA TYR A 168 -3.13 18.11 -6.47
C TYR A 168 -4.46 17.43 -6.11
N ALA A 169 -4.44 16.14 -5.75
CA ALA A 169 -5.65 15.43 -5.37
C ALA A 169 -6.27 15.96 -4.07
N ALA A 170 -5.46 16.30 -3.07
CA ALA A 170 -5.94 16.93 -1.85
C ALA A 170 -6.60 18.29 -2.17
N PHE A 171 -5.96 19.13 -3.00
CA PHE A 171 -6.52 20.41 -3.43
C PHE A 171 -7.88 20.24 -4.13
N GLN A 172 -7.94 19.33 -5.11
CA GLN A 172 -9.17 19.03 -5.87
C GLN A 172 -10.27 18.50 -4.96
N VAL A 173 -9.95 17.58 -4.04
CA VAL A 173 -10.92 17.07 -3.08
C VAL A 173 -11.42 18.20 -2.22
N LEU A 174 -10.55 18.94 -1.52
CA LEU A 174 -10.93 20.00 -0.58
C LEU A 174 -11.75 21.14 -1.21
N GLY A 175 -11.51 21.46 -2.49
CA GLY A 175 -12.25 22.50 -3.21
C GLY A 175 -13.57 22.05 -3.84
N ALA A 176 -13.83 20.75 -3.94
CA ALA A 176 -15.00 20.23 -4.64
C ALA A 176 -16.29 20.31 -3.81
N PRO A 177 -17.46 20.54 -4.43
CA PRO A 177 -18.75 20.43 -3.73
C PRO A 177 -18.97 18.98 -3.26
N VAL A 178 -19.61 18.82 -2.09
CA VAL A 178 -19.88 17.50 -1.49
C VAL A 178 -21.38 17.30 -1.32
N THR A 179 -21.92 16.27 -1.97
CA THR A 179 -23.33 15.89 -1.84
C THR A 179 -23.53 14.97 -0.63
N TYR A 180 -24.06 15.51 0.47
CA TYR A 180 -24.22 14.77 1.74
C TYR A 180 -25.01 13.45 1.60
N ALA A 181 -26.06 13.44 0.77
CA ALA A 181 -26.89 12.26 0.56
C ALA A 181 -26.15 11.08 -0.12
N GLU A 182 -25.00 11.35 -0.75
CA GLU A 182 -24.24 10.36 -1.53
C GLU A 182 -22.94 9.92 -0.85
N MET A 183 -22.65 10.44 0.36
CA MET A 183 -21.46 10.07 1.14
C MET A 183 -21.42 8.58 1.46
N LEU A 184 -22.58 8.01 1.74
CA LEU A 184 -22.74 6.61 2.08
C LEU A 184 -23.50 5.90 0.98
N ASP A 185 -23.11 4.67 0.71
CA ASP A 185 -23.90 3.79 -0.14
C ASP A 185 -25.26 3.51 0.54
N PRO A 186 -26.39 3.73 -0.15
CA PRO A 186 -27.73 3.59 0.43
C PRO A 186 -28.07 2.17 0.90
N LEU A 187 -27.49 1.15 0.27
CA LEU A 187 -27.73 -0.26 0.58
C LEU A 187 -26.85 -0.73 1.73
N THR A 188 -25.59 -0.27 1.75
CA THR A 188 -24.55 -0.85 2.61
C THR A 188 -24.23 0.02 3.81
N GLY A 189 -24.43 1.33 3.71
CA GLY A 189 -23.99 2.31 4.70
C GLY A 189 -22.48 2.53 4.74
N VAL A 190 -21.71 1.93 3.82
CA VAL A 190 -20.26 2.10 3.68
C VAL A 190 -19.98 3.44 3.00
N PRO A 191 -18.97 4.20 3.44
CA PRO A 191 -18.59 5.42 2.75
C PRO A 191 -18.10 5.12 1.33
N GLN A 192 -18.53 5.97 0.40
CA GLN A 192 -18.24 5.82 -1.02
C GLN A 192 -17.85 7.15 -1.62
N GLY A 193 -17.12 7.12 -2.73
CA GLY A 193 -16.68 8.34 -3.38
C GLY A 193 -17.79 9.20 -3.99
N ALA A 194 -19.01 8.68 -4.15
CA ALA A 194 -20.07 9.27 -4.97
C ALA A 194 -20.43 10.71 -4.62
N ALA A 195 -20.23 11.14 -3.36
CA ALA A 195 -20.47 12.51 -2.94
C ALA A 195 -19.57 13.56 -3.61
N LEU A 196 -18.49 13.14 -4.29
CA LEU A 196 -17.60 14.03 -5.03
C LEU A 196 -17.89 13.99 -6.54
N PRO A 197 -17.67 15.12 -7.25
CA PRO A 197 -17.76 15.17 -8.71
C PRO A 197 -16.92 14.08 -9.36
N PRO A 198 -17.39 13.46 -10.46
CA PRO A 198 -16.64 12.44 -11.19
C PRO A 198 -15.19 12.84 -11.49
N GLU A 199 -14.93 14.09 -11.87
CA GLU A 199 -13.63 14.60 -12.28
C GLU A 199 -12.60 14.49 -11.16
N VAL A 200 -13.03 14.75 -9.92
CA VAL A 200 -12.21 14.63 -8.70
C VAL A 200 -11.95 13.17 -8.38
N ARG A 201 -12.95 12.31 -8.54
CA ARG A 201 -12.86 10.88 -8.22
C ARG A 201 -11.90 10.12 -9.13
N MET A 202 -11.59 10.64 -10.32
CA MET A 202 -10.71 9.94 -11.28
C MET A 202 -9.24 9.93 -10.85
N LEU A 203 -8.86 10.81 -9.93
CA LEU A 203 -7.52 10.80 -9.33
C LEU A 203 -7.27 9.58 -8.45
N THR A 204 -8.34 9.04 -7.85
CA THR A 204 -8.27 7.90 -6.93
C THR A 204 -7.77 6.63 -7.62
N PRO A 205 -8.39 6.11 -8.71
CA PRO A 205 -7.88 4.93 -9.40
C PRO A 205 -6.42 5.09 -9.86
N MET A 206 -6.02 6.30 -10.28
CA MET A 206 -4.69 6.54 -10.82
C MET A 206 -3.59 6.32 -9.78
N LEU A 207 -3.79 6.83 -8.56
CA LEU A 207 -2.83 6.66 -7.47
C LEU A 207 -2.98 5.30 -6.78
N ASN A 208 -4.20 4.80 -6.63
CA ASN A 208 -4.49 3.60 -5.86
C ASN A 208 -4.11 2.32 -6.61
N ILE A 209 -4.41 2.21 -7.93
CA ILE A 209 -4.03 1.04 -8.73
C ILE A 209 -2.51 0.88 -8.75
N GLY A 210 -1.77 1.96 -9.05
CA GLY A 210 -0.31 1.93 -9.03
C GLY A 210 0.24 1.53 -7.65
N GLY A 211 -0.24 2.19 -6.59
CA GLY A 211 0.12 1.91 -5.20
C GLY A 211 -0.08 0.45 -4.79
N ALA A 212 -1.28 -0.08 -5.06
CA ALA A 212 -1.65 -1.46 -4.73
C ALA A 212 -0.82 -2.49 -5.50
N LEU A 213 -0.61 -2.27 -6.81
CA LEU A 213 0.22 -3.14 -7.64
C LEU A 213 1.66 -3.19 -7.13
N MET A 214 2.25 -2.03 -6.84
CA MET A 214 3.60 -1.94 -6.27
C MET A 214 3.68 -2.70 -4.95
N LEU A 215 2.79 -2.41 -3.99
CA LEU A 215 2.81 -3.07 -2.68
C LEU A 215 2.68 -4.59 -2.78
N PHE A 216 1.68 -5.06 -3.53
CA PHE A 216 1.40 -6.49 -3.69
C PHE A 216 2.55 -7.22 -4.40
N PHE A 217 2.94 -6.76 -5.58
CA PHE A 217 3.94 -7.46 -6.38
C PHE A 217 5.36 -7.31 -5.81
N GLY A 218 5.67 -6.20 -5.13
CA GLY A 218 6.94 -6.01 -4.43
C GLY A 218 7.13 -7.04 -3.31
N ALA A 219 6.11 -7.17 -2.45
CA ALA A 219 6.10 -8.18 -1.41
C ALA A 219 6.07 -9.61 -1.99
N PHE A 220 5.20 -9.89 -2.96
CA PHE A 220 5.06 -11.21 -3.55
C PHE A 220 6.36 -11.68 -4.22
N HIS A 221 6.97 -10.84 -5.06
CA HIS A 221 8.23 -11.14 -5.73
C HIS A 221 9.36 -11.37 -4.72
N SER A 222 9.44 -10.54 -3.68
CA SER A 222 10.42 -10.72 -2.59
C SER A 222 10.22 -12.06 -1.88
N GLY A 223 8.99 -12.44 -1.56
CA GLY A 223 8.66 -13.72 -0.93
C GLY A 223 9.02 -14.92 -1.80
N TRP A 224 8.66 -14.85 -3.09
CA TRP A 224 8.99 -15.87 -4.08
C TRP A 224 10.50 -16.07 -4.25
N ALA A 225 11.27 -14.98 -4.32
CA ALA A 225 12.72 -15.04 -4.43
C ALA A 225 13.36 -15.73 -3.21
N TYR A 226 12.96 -15.36 -1.98
CA TYR A 226 13.46 -16.03 -0.77
C TYR A 226 13.08 -17.51 -0.68
N TRP A 227 11.88 -17.87 -1.16
CA TRP A 227 11.44 -19.25 -1.21
C TRP A 227 12.28 -20.08 -2.18
N ARG A 228 12.52 -19.57 -3.40
CA ARG A 228 13.37 -20.23 -4.41
C ARG A 228 14.82 -20.40 -3.96
N ASP A 229 15.35 -19.43 -3.24
CA ASP A 229 16.72 -19.47 -2.74
C ASP A 229 16.92 -20.53 -1.64
N GLY A 230 15.85 -21.12 -1.09
CA GLY A 230 15.89 -22.12 -0.02
C GLY A 230 16.47 -21.62 1.30
N ARG A 231 16.85 -20.33 1.37
CA ARG A 231 17.51 -19.67 2.50
C ARG A 231 16.59 -18.59 3.03
N ASN A 232 16.35 -18.59 4.34
CA ASN A 232 15.45 -17.64 5.04
C ASN A 232 13.96 -17.85 4.70
N ALA A 233 13.45 -19.07 4.89
CA ALA A 233 12.03 -19.40 4.72
C ALA A 233 11.10 -18.45 5.51
N GLU A 234 11.57 -17.90 6.63
CA GLU A 234 10.80 -16.95 7.43
C GLU A 234 10.60 -15.60 6.71
N ARG A 235 11.57 -15.17 5.89
CA ARG A 235 11.41 -13.98 5.04
C ARG A 235 10.43 -14.24 3.91
N ALA A 236 10.40 -15.45 3.38
CA ALA A 236 9.40 -15.84 2.39
C ALA A 236 7.98 -15.76 2.98
N VAL A 237 7.78 -16.34 4.18
CA VAL A 237 6.50 -16.28 4.90
C VAL A 237 6.11 -14.83 5.23
N SER A 238 7.03 -14.04 5.77
CA SER A 238 6.80 -12.61 6.09
C SER A 238 6.28 -11.82 4.88
N ASN A 239 6.95 -11.95 3.75
CA ASN A 239 6.56 -11.28 2.51
C ASN A 239 5.23 -11.79 1.95
N LEU A 240 4.94 -13.09 2.09
CA LEU A 240 3.64 -13.65 1.70
C LEU A 240 2.49 -13.04 2.53
N PHE A 241 2.67 -12.89 3.84
CA PHE A 241 1.69 -12.21 4.69
C PHE A 241 1.48 -10.75 4.27
N ILE A 242 2.55 -10.02 3.95
CA ILE A 242 2.44 -8.64 3.45
C ILE A 242 1.67 -8.60 2.11
N ALA A 243 1.99 -9.50 1.18
CA ALA A 243 1.29 -9.59 -0.11
C ALA A 243 -0.20 -9.93 0.07
N LEU A 244 -0.54 -10.92 0.89
CA LEU A 244 -1.93 -11.26 1.21
C LEU A 244 -2.67 -10.08 1.86
N GLY A 245 -2.00 -9.38 2.78
CA GLY A 245 -2.55 -8.19 3.42
C GLY A 245 -2.81 -7.05 2.44
N ALA A 246 -1.91 -6.81 1.48
CA ALA A 246 -2.07 -5.82 0.42
C ALA A 246 -3.21 -6.18 -0.56
N LEU A 247 -3.38 -7.47 -0.84
CA LEU A 247 -4.42 -7.95 -1.75
C LEU A 247 -5.82 -7.87 -1.14
N THR A 248 -5.93 -8.06 0.18
CA THR A 248 -7.22 -8.22 0.87
C THR A 248 -8.18 -7.03 0.64
N PRO A 249 -7.79 -5.76 0.86
CA PRO A 249 -8.66 -4.60 0.58
C PRO A 249 -9.08 -4.49 -0.89
N SER A 250 -8.22 -4.92 -1.82
CA SER A 250 -8.53 -4.87 -3.26
C SER A 250 -9.65 -5.85 -3.62
N ILE A 251 -9.64 -7.05 -3.02
CA ILE A 251 -10.71 -8.05 -3.19
C ILE A 251 -11.99 -7.55 -2.52
N THR A 252 -11.91 -7.12 -1.25
CA THR A 252 -13.13 -6.77 -0.49
C THR A 252 -13.77 -5.48 -0.98
N GLY A 253 -13.00 -4.50 -1.43
CA GLY A 253 -13.50 -3.32 -2.12
C GLY A 253 -14.21 -3.65 -3.45
N SER A 254 -13.73 -4.67 -4.17
CA SER A 254 -14.40 -5.15 -5.39
C SER A 254 -15.70 -5.88 -5.07
N LEU A 255 -15.73 -6.71 -4.02
CA LEU A 255 -16.93 -7.41 -3.54
C LEU A 255 -18.00 -6.45 -2.99
N ASN A 256 -17.60 -5.29 -2.47
CA ASN A 256 -18.55 -4.26 -2.03
C ASN A 256 -19.46 -3.80 -3.19
N ARG A 257 -18.96 -3.78 -4.43
CA ARG A 257 -19.77 -3.44 -5.62
C ARG A 257 -20.87 -4.46 -5.91
N TRP A 258 -20.84 -5.62 -5.27
CA TRP A 258 -21.79 -6.73 -5.43
C TRP A 258 -22.69 -6.88 -4.19
N GLY A 259 -22.64 -5.93 -3.25
CA GLY A 259 -23.49 -5.92 -2.05
C GLY A 259 -22.98 -6.75 -0.87
N LEU A 260 -21.72 -7.22 -0.90
CA LEU A 260 -21.09 -7.96 0.21
C LEU A 260 -20.30 -7.01 1.13
N THR A 261 -20.98 -6.49 2.15
CA THR A 261 -20.58 -5.28 2.89
C THR A 261 -19.77 -5.55 4.15
N THR A 262 -20.11 -6.61 4.90
CA THR A 262 -19.33 -7.08 6.05
C THR A 262 -17.89 -7.40 5.66
N SER A 263 -17.69 -7.81 4.41
CA SER A 263 -16.38 -8.08 3.83
C SER A 263 -15.52 -6.82 3.71
N PHE A 264 -16.09 -5.61 3.57
CA PHE A 264 -15.32 -4.38 3.38
C PHE A 264 -14.46 -4.06 4.60
N TYR A 265 -15.07 -3.75 5.76
CA TYR A 265 -14.34 -3.41 6.98
C TYR A 265 -13.50 -4.58 7.51
N LEU A 266 -14.00 -5.81 7.39
CA LEU A 266 -13.24 -6.99 7.75
C LEU A 266 -12.00 -7.13 6.87
N GLY A 267 -12.12 -6.87 5.56
CA GLY A 267 -11.01 -6.91 4.62
C GLY A 267 -9.97 -5.85 4.88
N GLU A 268 -10.38 -4.63 5.19
CA GLU A 268 -9.47 -3.56 5.60
C GLU A 268 -8.68 -3.97 6.85
N PHE A 269 -9.39 -4.41 7.90
CA PHE A 269 -8.77 -4.85 9.15
C PHE A 269 -7.83 -6.04 8.97
N LEU A 270 -8.28 -7.10 8.28
CA LEU A 270 -7.45 -8.27 7.98
C LEU A 270 -6.25 -7.90 7.10
N GLY A 271 -6.43 -6.97 6.17
CA GLY A 271 -5.37 -6.43 5.33
C GLY A 271 -4.23 -5.87 6.16
N VAL A 272 -4.51 -4.90 7.05
CA VAL A 272 -3.49 -4.32 7.93
C VAL A 272 -2.95 -5.35 8.93
N LEU A 273 -3.80 -6.24 9.46
CA LEU A 273 -3.39 -7.29 10.39
C LEU A 273 -2.35 -8.22 9.76
N PHE A 274 -2.56 -8.65 8.51
CA PHE A 274 -1.60 -9.49 7.80
C PHE A 274 -0.30 -8.74 7.47
N ILE A 275 -0.36 -7.48 7.03
CA ILE A 275 0.85 -6.67 6.82
C ILE A 275 1.64 -6.55 8.14
N PHE A 276 0.97 -6.27 9.25
CA PHE A 276 1.60 -6.14 10.55
C PHE A 276 2.18 -7.47 11.06
N ALA A 277 1.45 -8.58 10.93
CA ALA A 277 1.94 -9.91 11.28
C ALA A 277 3.17 -10.29 10.45
N GLY A 278 3.14 -10.03 9.14
CA GLY A 278 4.29 -10.22 8.25
C GLY A 278 5.49 -9.40 8.68
N PHE A 279 5.29 -8.15 9.08
CA PHE A 279 6.37 -7.29 9.61
C PHE A 279 6.96 -7.82 10.92
N LEU A 280 6.14 -8.26 11.88
CA LEU A 280 6.62 -8.82 13.14
C LEU A 280 7.44 -10.10 12.94
N ALA A 281 6.98 -10.99 12.07
CA ALA A 281 7.69 -12.21 11.71
C ALA A 281 9.12 -11.92 11.18
N SER A 282 9.29 -10.83 10.43
CA SER A 282 10.62 -10.38 9.96
C SER A 282 11.52 -9.91 11.12
N ARG A 283 10.98 -9.18 12.11
CA ARG A 283 11.77 -8.63 13.24
C ARG A 283 12.22 -9.68 14.24
N GLU A 284 11.35 -10.62 14.60
CA GLU A 284 11.69 -11.68 15.55
C GLU A 284 12.90 -12.48 15.04
N VAL A 285 12.94 -12.74 13.74
CA VAL A 285 14.04 -13.46 13.10
C VAL A 285 15.34 -12.66 13.13
N ILE A 286 15.29 -11.36 12.79
CA ILE A 286 16.47 -10.48 12.90
C ILE A 286 17.01 -10.49 14.34
N THR A 287 16.12 -10.48 15.33
CA THR A 287 16.50 -10.49 16.76
C THR A 287 17.07 -11.84 17.18
N ARG A 288 16.50 -12.97 16.73
CA ARG A 288 17.01 -14.33 16.99
C ARG A 288 18.42 -14.53 16.41
N ARG A 289 18.66 -14.10 15.16
CA ARG A 289 20.02 -14.13 14.57
C ARG A 289 21.02 -13.27 15.34
N GLY A 290 20.62 -12.08 15.80
CA GLY A 290 21.48 -11.22 16.62
C GLY A 290 21.91 -11.87 17.94
N ARG A 291 20.97 -12.53 18.65
CA ARG A 291 21.28 -13.26 19.89
C ARG A 291 22.16 -14.48 19.65
N SER A 292 21.93 -15.22 18.56
CA SER A 292 22.75 -16.40 18.18
C SER A 292 24.21 -16.03 17.91
N LEU A 293 24.46 -14.91 17.22
CA LEU A 293 25.83 -14.43 16.95
C LEU A 293 26.53 -14.00 18.24
N ILE A 294 25.87 -13.22 19.10
CA ILE A 294 26.44 -12.80 20.40
C ILE A 294 26.71 -14.02 21.29
N ALA A 295 25.82 -15.01 21.31
CA ALA A 295 26.03 -16.27 22.03
C ALA A 295 27.21 -17.08 21.44
N SER A 296 27.39 -17.11 20.12
CA SER A 296 28.51 -17.77 19.45
C SER A 296 29.85 -17.08 19.73
N PHE A 297 29.88 -15.74 19.77
CA PHE A 297 31.07 -14.97 20.20
C PHE A 297 31.37 -15.14 21.69
N ALA A 298 30.33 -15.17 22.55
CA ALA A 298 30.48 -15.39 23.98
C ALA A 298 30.91 -16.82 24.35
N THR A 299 30.63 -17.80 23.48
CA THR A 299 31.02 -19.22 23.69
C THR A 299 32.27 -19.63 22.90
N GLY A 300 32.89 -18.71 22.15
CA GLY A 300 34.13 -18.97 21.39
C GLY A 300 34.00 -20.00 20.25
N ARG A 301 32.79 -20.46 19.93
CA ARG A 301 32.57 -21.44 18.85
C ARG A 301 32.49 -20.73 17.50
N ASN A 302 33.55 -20.88 16.71
CA ASN A 302 33.63 -20.37 15.36
C ASN A 302 32.79 -21.26 14.40
N PRO A 303 31.75 -20.74 13.73
CA PRO A 303 30.83 -21.55 12.91
C PRO A 303 31.47 -22.19 11.66
N GLY A 304 32.73 -21.85 11.34
CA GLY A 304 33.43 -22.38 10.15
C GLY A 304 34.14 -23.72 10.33
N HIS A 305 34.11 -24.36 11.51
CA HIS A 305 34.99 -25.50 11.79
C HIS A 305 34.34 -26.89 11.71
N GLU A 306 33.00 -26.99 11.71
CA GLU A 306 32.30 -28.30 11.73
C GLU A 306 32.23 -28.99 10.36
N THR A 307 32.37 -28.26 9.25
CA THR A 307 32.26 -28.85 7.91
C THR A 307 33.52 -29.61 7.46
N LYS A 308 34.68 -29.42 8.13
CA LYS A 308 35.93 -30.12 7.76
C LYS A 308 36.15 -31.45 8.51
N ILE A 309 35.61 -31.61 9.71
CA ILE A 309 35.88 -32.80 10.53
C ILE A 309 35.12 -34.03 10.00
N ALA A 310 33.88 -33.85 9.51
CA ALA A 310 33.10 -34.94 8.94
C ALA A 310 33.65 -35.50 7.60
N SER A 311 34.47 -34.74 6.87
CA SER A 311 35.06 -35.19 5.60
C SER A 311 36.39 -35.94 5.75
N THR A 312 36.99 -35.92 6.95
CA THR A 312 38.32 -36.50 7.18
C THR A 312 38.24 -37.89 7.84
N GLU A 313 37.19 -38.20 8.60
CA GLU A 313 37.04 -39.50 9.26
C GLU A 313 36.53 -40.63 8.36
N THR A 314 35.87 -40.33 7.23
CA THR A 314 35.37 -41.37 6.31
C THR A 314 36.44 -41.92 5.36
N ARG A 315 37.66 -41.35 5.35
CA ARG A 315 38.73 -41.78 4.42
C ARG A 315 39.80 -42.67 5.06
N SER A 316 39.68 -43.01 6.35
CA SER A 316 40.67 -43.85 7.05
C SER A 316 40.12 -45.15 7.65
N ARG A 317 38.86 -45.51 7.39
CA ARG A 317 38.31 -46.81 7.79
C ARG A 317 37.39 -47.38 6.70
N ARG A 318 37.99 -48.29 5.93
CA ARG A 318 37.40 -49.25 4.98
C ARG A 318 37.03 -48.74 3.60
#